data_AF-A0A967EWU1-F1
#
_entry.id   AF-A0A967EWU1-F1
#
_cell.length_a   1.000
_cell.length_b   1.000
_cell.length_c   1.000
_cell.angle_alpha   90.00
_cell.angle_beta   90.00
_cell.angle_gamma   90.00
#
_symmetry.space_group_name_H-M   'P 1'
#
loop_
_entity.id
_entity.type
_entity.pdbx_description
1 polymer ?
#
loop_
_entity_poly.entity_id
_entity_poly.type
_entity_poly.pdbx_seq_one_letter_code
_entity_poly.pdbx_strand_id
1 'polypeptide(L)'
;MPISTDLLQAKQTVSTRLLRAGRRGGAVVARRCIRISSAMASAGGNVHAVGVGKKITGGVVTKETCVRIYVVQKLPASMLSPRDHLPQRIDGVVTDVIESAPAFALGQSAVKKAPPKAARATTRRSIDVAQEACSDNRQAAQRPVVAGISVAHEDVTAGTLACFCRSTLAGDDPDQILALSNNHVFADTNRAEIGDDLYQPGPADGGTAADRIATLLRYQEIVIDGQTPNRVDAAVGLMLPEIESSPTICSIGALEGMERGVEGMEVRKHGRTTGYTEGVITDEAYDALVGMDPADPNAVALFDDQLRIEVTPPFQAIGLGGDSGSLIVNRAAARAVGLFFAGPESGVYGIANQMNDVMEALDIEPI
;
A
#
# COMPACT_ATOMS: atom_id res chain seq x y z
N MET A 1 -5.05 5.27 -23.09
CA MET A 1 -4.17 4.67 -24.11
C MET A 1 -3.06 3.94 -23.36
N PRO A 2 -2.69 2.73 -23.76
CA PRO A 2 -1.61 2.01 -23.09
C PRO A 2 -0.29 2.80 -23.17
N ILE A 3 0.55 2.70 -22.13
CA ILE A 3 1.88 3.30 -22.13
C ILE A 3 2.66 2.78 -23.34
N SER A 4 3.35 3.66 -24.06
CA SER A 4 4.22 3.23 -25.16
C SER A 4 5.39 2.40 -24.63
N THR A 5 5.80 1.40 -25.42
CA THR A 5 6.95 0.53 -25.08
C THR A 5 8.22 1.34 -24.85
N ASP A 6 8.46 2.36 -25.67
CA ASP A 6 9.63 3.26 -25.54
C ASP A 6 9.66 3.97 -24.17
N LEU A 7 8.50 4.39 -23.66
CA LEU A 7 8.38 5.10 -22.38
C LEU A 7 8.63 4.15 -21.20
N LEU A 8 8.10 2.92 -21.25
CA LEU A 8 8.40 1.89 -20.26
C LEU A 8 9.87 1.49 -20.27
N GLN A 9 10.47 1.33 -21.45
CA GLN A 9 11.89 1.01 -21.58
C GLN A 9 12.76 2.14 -21.02
N ALA A 10 12.46 3.40 -21.35
CA ALA A 10 13.16 4.55 -20.80
C ALA A 10 13.05 4.57 -19.26
N LYS A 11 11.85 4.37 -18.71
CA LYS A 11 11.63 4.26 -17.26
C LYS A 11 12.45 3.13 -16.63
N GLN A 12 12.52 1.96 -17.27
CA GLN A 12 13.30 0.83 -16.78
C GLN A 12 14.81 1.11 -16.79
N THR A 13 15.31 1.80 -17.82
CA THR A 13 16.69 2.31 -17.88
C THR A 13 16.98 3.22 -16.68
N VAL A 14 16.05 4.14 -16.36
CA VAL A 14 16.20 5.06 -15.21
C VAL A 14 16.17 4.30 -13.88
N SER A 15 15.17 3.44 -13.69
CA SER A 15 14.97 2.65 -12.48
C SER A 15 16.20 1.79 -12.17
N THR A 16 16.71 1.07 -13.18
CA THR A 16 17.93 0.26 -13.05
C THR A 16 19.14 1.13 -12.69
N ARG A 17 19.28 2.29 -13.33
CA ARG A 17 20.42 3.19 -13.10
C ARG A 17 20.38 3.91 -11.75
N LEU A 18 19.22 4.30 -11.26
CA LEU A 18 19.08 5.18 -10.09
C LEU A 18 18.67 4.43 -8.82
N LEU A 19 17.86 3.38 -8.93
CA LEU A 19 17.38 2.59 -7.79
C LEU A 19 18.23 1.33 -7.58
N ARG A 20 18.74 0.71 -8.66
CA ARG A 20 19.42 -0.60 -8.59
C ARG A 20 20.94 -0.54 -8.73
N ALA A 21 21.49 0.48 -9.40
CA ALA A 21 22.93 0.58 -9.67
C ALA A 21 23.73 1.16 -8.49
N GLY A 22 23.90 0.36 -7.44
CA GLY A 22 25.09 0.41 -6.61
C GLY A 22 25.07 1.34 -5.39
N ARG A 23 24.66 0.77 -4.25
CA ARG A 23 25.37 0.98 -2.97
C ARG A 23 26.82 0.46 -3.09
N ARG A 24 27.67 1.11 -3.90
CA ARG A 24 29.10 0.80 -3.99
C ARG A 24 29.84 1.49 -2.83
N GLY A 25 30.04 0.75 -1.74
CA GLY A 25 31.04 1.05 -0.71
C GLY A 25 30.66 2.14 0.30
N GLY A 26 30.24 1.72 1.49
CA GLY A 26 30.09 2.59 2.67
C GLY A 26 28.86 2.21 3.49
N ALA A 27 29.06 1.95 4.77
CA ALA A 27 28.00 1.59 5.72
C ALA A 27 26.77 2.51 5.58
N VAL A 28 25.59 1.91 5.36
CA VAL A 28 24.31 2.62 5.45
C VAL A 28 24.02 2.79 6.92
N VAL A 29 24.38 3.97 7.45
CA VAL A 29 23.97 4.39 8.78
C VAL A 29 22.54 4.91 8.69
N ALA A 30 21.65 4.23 9.40
CA ALA A 30 20.43 4.75 10.00
C ALA A 30 20.47 6.26 10.25
N ARG A 31 19.73 7.05 9.48
CA ARG A 31 19.50 8.46 9.82
C ARG A 31 18.07 8.62 10.34
N ARG A 32 17.92 8.39 11.65
CA ARG A 32 16.79 8.87 12.48
C ARG A 32 16.59 10.35 12.22
N CYS A 33 15.34 10.74 11.93
CA CYS A 33 14.79 12.11 11.83
C CYS A 33 15.85 13.23 11.87
N ILE A 34 16.24 13.72 10.69
CA ILE A 34 17.22 14.80 10.60
C ILE A 34 16.58 16.08 10.05
N ARG A 35 16.72 17.15 10.83
CA ARG A 35 16.62 18.55 10.39
C ARG A 35 17.28 18.76 9.03
N ILE A 36 16.66 19.59 8.19
CA ILE A 36 17.08 20.09 6.87
C ILE A 36 18.61 20.31 6.73
N SER A 37 19.30 20.68 7.81
CA SER A 37 20.74 20.91 7.83
C SER A 37 21.63 19.69 7.53
N SER A 38 21.13 18.43 7.63
CA SER A 38 21.95 17.26 7.29
C SER A 38 21.59 16.57 5.97
N ALA A 39 20.56 17.05 5.28
CA ALA A 39 20.41 16.84 3.83
C ALA A 39 21.59 17.50 3.05
N MET A 40 22.22 18.51 3.64
CA MET A 40 23.30 19.29 3.02
C MET A 40 24.68 18.62 3.03
N ALA A 41 24.89 17.47 3.67
CA ALA A 41 26.24 16.94 3.93
C ALA A 41 26.58 15.58 3.29
N SER A 42 25.77 15.01 2.39
CA SER A 42 25.96 13.61 1.94
C SER A 42 25.31 13.30 0.57
N ALA A 43 25.71 13.99 -0.50
CA ALA A 43 25.23 13.69 -1.85
C ALA A 43 25.63 12.27 -2.27
N GLY A 44 24.67 11.34 -2.17
CA GLY A 44 24.82 9.94 -2.59
C GLY A 44 23.51 9.15 -2.72
N GLY A 45 22.33 9.76 -2.49
CA GLY A 45 21.03 9.08 -2.64
C GLY A 45 19.87 10.03 -2.39
N ASN A 46 19.48 10.78 -3.42
CA ASN A 46 18.35 11.72 -3.37
C ASN A 46 17.10 11.16 -4.07
N VAL A 47 17.27 10.21 -4.99
CA VAL A 47 16.18 9.57 -5.74
C VAL A 47 15.67 8.37 -4.95
N HIS A 48 14.35 8.27 -4.78
CA HIS A 48 13.72 7.16 -4.06
C HIS A 48 12.66 6.42 -4.89
N ALA A 49 12.20 7.01 -5.99
CA ALA A 49 11.27 6.36 -6.90
C ALA A 49 11.37 6.88 -8.35
N VAL A 50 10.89 6.07 -9.28
CA VAL A 50 10.81 6.38 -10.71
C VAL A 50 9.47 5.87 -11.23
N GLY A 51 8.70 6.72 -11.90
CA GLY A 51 7.40 6.34 -12.45
C GLY A 51 7.14 6.89 -13.85
N VAL A 52 5.95 6.59 -14.36
CA VAL A 52 5.44 7.11 -15.63
C VAL A 52 4.17 7.91 -15.35
N GLY A 53 4.12 9.14 -15.87
CA GLY A 53 2.93 9.97 -15.84
C GLY A 53 3.12 11.29 -16.57
N LYS A 54 2.10 12.16 -16.53
CA LYS A 54 2.12 13.51 -17.07
C LYS A 54 3.18 14.41 -16.45
N LYS A 55 3.90 15.17 -17.27
CA LYS A 55 4.87 16.16 -16.79
C LYS A 55 4.15 17.25 -15.99
N ILE A 56 4.77 17.71 -14.90
CA ILE A 56 4.28 18.82 -14.07
C ILE A 56 5.19 20.03 -14.29
N THR A 57 4.62 21.20 -14.55
CA THR A 57 5.38 22.44 -14.74
C THR A 57 4.68 23.58 -14.01
N GLY A 58 5.40 24.26 -13.11
CA GLY A 58 4.82 25.33 -12.29
C GLY A 58 3.64 24.86 -11.42
N GLY A 59 3.63 23.58 -11.01
CA GLY A 59 2.52 22.98 -10.26
C GLY A 59 1.32 22.53 -11.12
N VAL A 60 1.40 22.69 -12.46
CA VAL A 60 0.33 22.33 -13.38
C VAL A 60 0.66 21.04 -14.12
N VAL A 61 -0.27 20.08 -14.11
CA VAL A 61 -0.18 18.85 -14.90
C VAL A 61 -0.36 19.18 -16.39
N THR A 62 0.60 18.76 -17.21
CA THR A 62 0.59 19.01 -18.66
C THR A 62 0.01 17.80 -19.42
N LYS A 63 -0.11 17.91 -20.75
CA LYS A 63 -0.55 16.77 -21.60
C LYS A 63 0.57 15.79 -21.93
N GLU A 64 1.83 16.20 -21.78
CA GLU A 64 3.01 15.42 -22.14
C GLU A 64 3.24 14.30 -21.11
N THR A 65 3.26 13.04 -21.54
CA THR A 65 3.66 11.92 -20.67
C THR A 65 5.19 11.81 -20.67
N CYS A 66 5.78 11.54 -19.50
CA CYS A 66 7.21 11.54 -19.27
C CYS A 66 7.60 10.47 -18.24
N VAL A 67 8.92 10.25 -18.09
CA VAL A 67 9.45 9.52 -16.93
C VAL A 67 9.57 10.48 -15.76
N ARG A 68 8.87 10.21 -14.66
CA ARG A 68 8.95 10.98 -13.41
C ARG A 68 10.04 10.39 -12.52
N ILE A 69 10.93 11.22 -12.02
CA ILE A 69 12.00 10.87 -11.09
C ILE A 69 11.72 11.59 -9.77
N TYR A 70 11.45 10.81 -8.73
CA TYR A 70 11.07 11.33 -7.42
C TYR A 70 12.29 11.46 -6.53
N VAL A 71 12.51 12.69 -6.05
CA VAL A 71 13.60 13.03 -5.15
C VAL A 71 13.07 13.47 -3.80
N VAL A 72 13.85 13.24 -2.75
CA VAL A 72 13.51 13.71 -1.39
C VAL A 72 13.50 15.23 -1.34
N GLN A 73 14.47 15.87 -2.00
CA GLN A 73 14.57 17.33 -2.05
C GLN A 73 15.12 17.82 -3.40
N LYS A 74 14.53 18.86 -3.96
CA LYS A 74 15.07 19.60 -5.11
C LYS A 74 16.14 20.58 -4.64
N LEU A 75 17.29 20.51 -5.30
CA LEU A 75 18.39 21.46 -5.11
C LEU A 75 18.54 22.32 -6.37
N PRO A 76 18.92 23.61 -6.25
CA PRO A 76 19.30 24.42 -7.40
C PRO A 76 20.46 23.78 -8.17
N ALA A 77 20.44 23.89 -9.50
CA ALA A 77 21.50 23.32 -10.34
C ALA A 77 22.91 23.83 -9.98
N SER A 78 23.02 25.07 -9.49
CA SER A 78 24.28 25.65 -9.00
C SER A 78 24.84 24.97 -7.75
N MET A 79 24.02 24.22 -7.00
CA MET A 79 24.42 23.47 -5.81
C MET A 79 24.69 21.99 -6.11
N LEU A 80 24.53 21.56 -7.36
CA LEU A 80 24.72 20.17 -7.79
C LEU A 80 26.03 20.02 -8.55
N SER A 81 26.76 18.94 -8.27
CA SER A 81 27.87 18.56 -9.14
C SER A 81 27.32 18.07 -10.49
N PRO A 82 28.09 18.14 -11.60
CA PRO A 82 27.65 17.60 -12.89
C PRO A 82 27.21 16.13 -12.85
N ARG A 83 27.72 15.34 -11.88
CA ARG A 83 27.35 13.92 -11.71
C ARG A 83 25.98 13.73 -11.07
N ASP A 84 25.52 14.71 -10.29
CA ASP A 84 24.24 14.69 -9.59
C ASP A 84 23.09 15.28 -10.44
N HIS A 85 23.41 15.78 -11.63
CA HIS A 85 22.40 16.26 -12.56
C HIS A 85 21.62 15.08 -13.13
N LEU A 86 20.32 15.06 -12.86
CA LEU A 86 19.40 14.14 -13.49
C LEU A 86 19.18 14.57 -14.95
N PRO A 87 19.18 13.62 -15.89
CA PRO A 87 19.05 13.94 -17.31
C PRO A 87 17.65 14.44 -17.61
N GLN A 88 17.52 15.46 -18.46
CA GLN A 88 16.22 15.99 -18.91
C GLN A 88 15.53 15.08 -19.94
N ARG A 89 16.30 14.17 -20.55
CA ARG A 89 15.82 13.14 -21.47
C ARG A 89 16.59 11.84 -21.30
N ILE A 90 15.93 10.71 -21.47
CA ILE A 90 16.54 9.38 -21.53
C ILE A 90 15.94 8.66 -22.73
N ASP A 91 16.79 8.18 -23.64
CA ASP A 91 16.37 7.49 -24.87
C ASP A 91 15.34 8.30 -25.68
N GLY A 92 15.52 9.62 -25.72
CA GLY A 92 14.61 10.56 -26.41
C GLY A 92 13.35 10.94 -25.62
N VAL A 93 13.00 10.19 -24.58
CA VAL A 93 11.85 10.43 -23.70
C VAL A 93 12.15 11.54 -22.71
N VAL A 94 11.20 12.46 -22.51
CA VAL A 94 11.31 13.55 -21.53
C VAL A 94 11.26 13.01 -20.11
N THR A 95 12.04 13.62 -19.21
CA THR A 95 11.95 13.35 -17.78
C THR A 95 11.33 14.53 -17.01
N ASP A 96 10.84 14.24 -15.82
CA ASP A 96 10.40 15.24 -14.86
C ASP A 96 10.92 14.91 -13.47
N VAL A 97 11.46 15.91 -12.77
CA VAL A 97 11.99 15.72 -11.42
C VAL A 97 10.94 16.24 -10.44
N ILE A 98 10.48 15.40 -9.52
CA ILE A 98 9.40 15.72 -8.59
C ILE A 98 9.93 15.57 -7.17
N GLU A 99 9.69 16.57 -6.33
CA GLU A 99 10.01 16.47 -4.90
C GLU A 99 8.87 15.74 -4.21
N SER A 100 9.19 14.69 -3.45
CA SER A 100 8.20 13.94 -2.68
C SER A 100 8.86 13.22 -1.52
N ALA A 101 8.15 13.07 -0.40
CA ALA A 101 8.63 12.28 0.72
C ALA A 101 8.73 10.79 0.34
N PRO A 102 9.72 10.04 0.84
CA PRO A 102 9.80 8.60 0.63
C PRO A 102 8.64 7.87 1.31
N ALA A 103 8.30 6.68 0.80
CA ALA A 103 7.24 5.84 1.33
C ALA A 103 7.77 4.78 2.31
N PHE A 104 6.91 4.41 3.24
CA PHE A 104 7.13 3.31 4.17
C PHE A 104 5.93 2.37 4.10
N ALA A 105 6.16 1.07 4.34
CA ALA A 105 5.07 0.16 4.61
C ALA A 105 4.28 0.71 5.79
N LEU A 106 2.97 0.89 5.62
CA LEU A 106 2.13 1.59 6.59
C LEU A 106 1.69 0.65 7.72
N GLY A 107 2.69 0.02 8.36
CA GLY A 107 2.48 -0.95 9.42
C GLY A 107 3.73 -1.15 10.28
N GLN A 108 3.45 -1.35 11.57
CA GLN A 108 4.28 -1.93 12.63
C GLN A 108 5.23 -1.04 13.44
N SER A 109 4.89 -0.95 14.73
CA SER A 109 5.84 -1.30 15.78
C SER A 109 5.07 -2.00 16.89
N ALA A 110 5.28 -3.31 17.05
CA ALA A 110 4.90 -4.04 18.25
C ALA A 110 5.84 -3.59 19.39
N VAL A 111 5.45 -2.54 20.12
CA VAL A 111 6.10 -2.18 21.39
C VAL A 111 5.07 -2.15 22.51
N LYS A 112 5.15 -3.19 23.36
CA LYS A 112 4.65 -3.35 24.74
C LYS A 112 3.25 -2.80 25.07
N LYS A 113 2.34 -3.74 25.37
CA LYS A 113 1.02 -3.58 26.01
C LYS A 113 0.91 -2.35 26.93
N ALA A 114 -0.06 -1.48 26.63
CA ALA A 114 -0.68 -0.57 27.60
C ALA A 114 -2.11 -1.04 27.89
N PRO A 115 -2.64 -0.86 29.12
CA PRO A 115 -3.92 -1.42 29.55
C PRO A 115 -5.12 -0.72 28.90
N PRO A 116 -6.30 -1.38 28.83
CA PRO A 116 -7.50 -0.79 28.24
C PRO A 116 -7.96 0.42 29.07
N LYS A 117 -8.27 1.53 28.39
CA LYS A 117 -8.93 2.67 29.02
C LYS A 117 -10.44 2.42 29.14
N ALA A 118 -10.97 2.88 30.25
CA ALA A 118 -12.25 2.54 30.83
C ALA A 118 -13.47 2.79 29.95
N ALA A 119 -14.48 1.95 30.18
CA ALA A 119 -15.83 2.04 29.64
C ALA A 119 -16.44 3.44 29.82
N ARG A 120 -17.02 3.98 28.75
CA ARG A 120 -17.84 5.17 28.82
C ARG A 120 -19.30 4.74 28.76
N ALA A 121 -20.02 4.94 29.86
CA ALA A 121 -21.46 4.78 29.92
C ALA A 121 -22.13 5.87 29.07
N THR A 122 -23.05 5.47 28.19
CA THR A 122 -24.03 6.39 27.61
C THR A 122 -25.42 5.78 27.63
N THR A 123 -26.32 6.58 28.17
CA THR A 123 -27.73 6.36 28.44
C THR A 123 -28.49 6.00 27.16
N ARG A 124 -29.24 4.89 27.19
CA ARG A 124 -30.16 4.49 26.12
C ARG A 124 -31.27 5.54 25.97
N ARG A 125 -31.34 6.17 24.80
CA ARG A 125 -32.59 6.69 24.24
C ARG A 125 -32.90 5.88 22.99
N SER A 126 -34.04 5.23 23.01
CA SER A 126 -34.62 4.46 21.92
C SER A 126 -34.96 5.38 20.75
N ILE A 127 -34.21 5.23 19.66
CA ILE A 127 -34.55 5.73 18.33
C ILE A 127 -34.36 4.53 17.39
N ASP A 128 -35.29 4.38 16.45
CA ASP A 128 -35.44 3.25 15.54
C ASP A 128 -34.12 2.78 14.92
N VAL A 129 -33.89 1.46 14.99
CA VAL A 129 -32.62 0.79 14.66
C VAL A 129 -32.41 0.75 13.14
N ALA A 130 -31.71 1.76 12.61
CA ALA A 130 -30.91 1.60 11.40
C ALA A 130 -29.57 0.97 11.81
N GLN A 131 -29.18 -0.13 11.14
CA GLN A 131 -27.86 -0.76 11.31
C GLN A 131 -26.76 0.31 11.36
N GLU A 132 -25.97 0.35 12.43
CA GLU A 132 -24.79 1.22 12.50
C GLU A 132 -23.94 0.96 11.25
N ALA A 133 -23.69 2.02 10.47
CA ALA A 133 -22.87 1.90 9.27
C ALA A 133 -21.47 1.43 9.69
N CYS A 134 -20.94 0.39 9.03
CA CYS A 134 -19.62 -0.16 9.31
C CYS A 134 -18.51 0.90 9.50
N SER A 135 -18.65 2.09 8.87
CA SER A 135 -17.80 3.27 9.03
C SER A 135 -17.49 3.66 10.48
N ASP A 136 -18.47 3.57 11.39
CA ASP A 136 -18.35 4.08 12.76
C ASP A 136 -17.68 3.07 13.69
N ASN A 137 -17.57 1.81 13.27
CA ASN A 137 -17.08 0.72 14.11
C ASN A 137 -16.11 -0.24 13.38
N ARG A 138 -15.33 0.28 12.44
CA ARG A 138 -14.35 -0.46 11.62
C ARG A 138 -13.19 -1.12 12.41
N GLN A 139 -13.10 -0.85 13.71
CA GLN A 139 -12.09 -1.43 14.62
C GLN A 139 -12.68 -2.47 15.57
N ALA A 140 -14.01 -2.60 15.68
CA ALA A 140 -14.59 -3.65 16.51
C ALA A 140 -14.80 -4.95 15.72
N ALA A 141 -15.12 -6.01 16.46
CA ALA A 141 -15.62 -7.25 15.90
C ALA A 141 -16.90 -7.00 15.11
N GLN A 142 -16.95 -7.55 13.89
CA GLN A 142 -18.12 -7.52 13.02
C GLN A 142 -18.42 -8.94 12.53
N ARG A 143 -19.68 -9.35 12.64
CA ARG A 143 -20.21 -10.62 12.11
C ARG A 143 -21.56 -10.29 11.44
N PRO A 144 -21.76 -10.58 10.14
CA PRO A 144 -20.77 -11.13 9.21
C PRO A 144 -19.54 -10.22 9.04
N VAL A 145 -18.40 -10.83 8.74
CA VAL A 145 -17.17 -10.09 8.45
C VAL A 145 -17.32 -9.40 7.09
N VAL A 146 -16.98 -8.12 7.02
CA VAL A 146 -16.97 -7.32 5.78
C VAL A 146 -15.56 -6.80 5.50
N ALA A 147 -15.26 -6.46 4.26
CA ALA A 147 -13.99 -5.85 3.91
C ALA A 147 -13.92 -4.36 4.31
N GLY A 148 -12.72 -3.80 4.38
CA GLY A 148 -12.46 -2.41 4.78
C GLY A 148 -12.31 -2.19 6.30
N ILE A 149 -12.33 -3.27 7.10
CA ILE A 149 -12.24 -3.20 8.57
C ILE A 149 -10.93 -3.83 9.08
N SER A 150 -10.69 -3.64 10.38
CA SER A 150 -9.52 -4.16 11.09
C SER A 150 -9.40 -5.67 11.00
N VAL A 151 -8.20 -6.12 10.61
CA VAL A 151 -7.78 -7.53 10.62
C VAL A 151 -6.25 -7.56 10.75
N ALA A 152 -5.69 -8.61 11.33
CA ALA A 152 -4.25 -8.87 11.26
C ALA A 152 -3.90 -10.27 11.74
N HIS A 153 -2.67 -10.67 11.43
CA HIS A 153 -1.95 -11.73 12.11
C HIS A 153 -1.73 -11.39 13.60
N GLU A 154 -1.55 -12.41 14.45
CA GLU A 154 -1.45 -12.24 15.89
C GLU A 154 -0.26 -11.40 16.38
N ASP A 155 0.87 -11.51 15.69
CA ASP A 155 2.09 -10.75 16.00
C ASP A 155 2.15 -9.37 15.31
N VAL A 156 1.12 -9.03 14.53
CA VAL A 156 1.02 -7.76 13.82
C VAL A 156 0.04 -6.84 14.54
N THR A 157 0.29 -5.53 14.50
CA THR A 157 -0.60 -4.56 15.18
C THR A 157 -2.02 -4.60 14.63
N ALA A 158 -2.20 -4.20 13.36
CA ALA A 158 -3.47 -4.21 12.64
C ALA A 158 -3.23 -3.74 11.21
N GLY A 159 -4.02 -4.24 10.28
CA GLY A 159 -4.20 -3.70 8.94
C GLY A 159 -5.68 -3.68 8.57
N THR A 160 -5.95 -3.79 7.28
CA THR A 160 -7.29 -3.77 6.70
C THR A 160 -7.54 -5.03 5.87
N LEU A 161 -8.76 -5.57 5.96
CA LEU A 161 -9.23 -6.67 5.12
C LEU A 161 -9.59 -6.12 3.73
N ALA A 162 -8.95 -6.61 2.67
CA ALA A 162 -9.11 -6.08 1.31
C ALA A 162 -10.45 -6.47 0.68
N CYS A 163 -10.66 -7.77 0.57
CA CYS A 163 -11.84 -8.41 0.01
C CYS A 163 -11.83 -9.90 0.36
N PHE A 164 -12.90 -10.59 -0.04
CA PHE A 164 -12.97 -12.03 -0.07
C PHE A 164 -12.71 -12.54 -1.50
N CYS A 165 -12.09 -13.71 -1.60
CA CYS A 165 -11.67 -14.30 -2.86
C CYS A 165 -11.80 -15.83 -2.81
N ARG A 166 -11.65 -16.49 -3.96
CA ARG A 166 -11.52 -17.93 -4.11
C ARG A 166 -10.16 -18.27 -4.67
N SER A 167 -9.67 -19.47 -4.37
CA SER A 167 -8.45 -19.98 -4.99
C SER A 167 -8.70 -20.40 -6.43
N THR A 168 -7.76 -20.07 -7.32
CA THR A 168 -7.66 -20.61 -8.68
C THR A 168 -6.52 -21.63 -8.80
N LEU A 169 -5.77 -21.86 -7.70
CA LEU A 169 -4.68 -22.82 -7.67
C LEU A 169 -5.21 -24.26 -7.79
N ALA A 170 -4.63 -25.03 -8.71
CA ALA A 170 -4.99 -26.42 -8.89
C ALA A 170 -4.72 -27.26 -7.62
N GLY A 171 -5.77 -27.85 -7.07
CA GLY A 171 -5.71 -28.68 -5.86
C GLY A 171 -6.30 -28.02 -4.61
N ASP A 172 -6.48 -26.70 -4.62
CA ASP A 172 -7.25 -26.02 -3.59
C ASP A 172 -8.75 -26.27 -3.80
N ASP A 173 -9.53 -26.21 -2.72
CA ASP A 173 -10.98 -26.35 -2.76
C ASP A 173 -11.60 -25.04 -3.30
N PRO A 174 -12.30 -25.07 -4.46
CA PRO A 174 -12.86 -23.86 -5.06
C PRO A 174 -14.04 -23.26 -4.27
N ASP A 175 -14.64 -24.02 -3.35
CA ASP A 175 -15.74 -23.54 -2.51
C ASP A 175 -15.25 -22.81 -1.26
N GLN A 176 -13.94 -22.90 -0.94
CA GLN A 176 -13.35 -22.20 0.19
C GLN A 176 -13.25 -20.70 -0.05
N ILE A 177 -13.65 -19.93 0.96
CA ILE A 177 -13.52 -18.48 0.97
C ILE A 177 -12.17 -18.11 1.56
N LEU A 178 -11.44 -17.27 0.86
CA LEU A 178 -10.19 -16.69 1.30
C LEU A 178 -10.37 -15.21 1.64
N ALA A 179 -9.71 -14.76 2.70
CA ALA A 179 -9.56 -13.34 3.05
C ALA A 179 -8.24 -12.82 2.47
N LEU A 180 -8.25 -11.66 1.82
CA LEU A 180 -7.04 -11.02 1.26
C LEU A 180 -6.59 -9.82 2.12
N SER A 181 -5.29 -9.71 2.37
CA SER A 181 -4.65 -8.48 2.87
C SER A 181 -3.19 -8.41 2.39
N ASN A 182 -2.41 -7.47 2.92
CA ASN A 182 -0.97 -7.41 2.64
C ASN A 182 -0.22 -8.55 3.34
N ASN A 183 0.94 -8.93 2.80
CA ASN A 183 1.88 -9.83 3.47
C ASN A 183 2.29 -9.24 4.81
N HIS A 184 2.66 -7.96 4.89
CA HIS A 184 3.09 -7.41 6.19
C HIS A 184 1.95 -7.30 7.24
N VAL A 185 0.69 -7.57 6.83
CA VAL A 185 -0.49 -7.64 7.71
C VAL A 185 -0.82 -9.07 8.13
N PHE A 186 -0.78 -10.03 7.21
CA PHE A 186 -1.15 -11.44 7.47
C PHE A 186 0.02 -12.39 7.68
N ALA A 187 1.21 -12.05 7.17
CA ALA A 187 2.40 -12.89 7.17
C ALA A 187 3.59 -12.27 7.93
N ASP A 188 3.32 -11.23 8.74
CA ASP A 188 4.31 -10.51 9.56
C ASP A 188 5.61 -10.17 8.81
N THR A 189 5.51 -9.73 7.56
CA THR A 189 6.67 -9.43 6.70
C THR A 189 7.56 -10.67 6.53
N ASN A 190 6.97 -11.75 6.02
CA ASN A 190 7.55 -13.09 5.83
C ASN A 190 7.95 -13.85 7.11
N ARG A 191 7.57 -13.39 8.31
CA ARG A 191 7.95 -14.05 9.57
C ARG A 191 6.91 -15.05 10.08
N ALA A 192 5.67 -14.98 9.58
CA ALA A 192 4.62 -15.91 9.96
C ALA A 192 4.81 -17.28 9.32
N GLU A 193 4.25 -18.30 9.96
CA GLU A 193 4.13 -19.65 9.46
C GLU A 193 2.77 -19.87 8.79
N ILE A 194 2.75 -20.66 7.72
CA ILE A 194 1.48 -21.06 7.11
C ILE A 194 0.67 -21.86 8.13
N GLY A 195 -0.58 -21.46 8.33
CA GLY A 195 -1.47 -22.00 9.36
C GLY A 195 -1.69 -21.07 10.55
N ASP A 196 -0.90 -20.00 10.69
CA ASP A 196 -1.05 -19.05 11.81
C ASP A 196 -2.41 -18.36 11.82
N ASP A 197 -2.88 -18.02 13.02
CA ASP A 197 -4.21 -17.48 13.23
C ASP A 197 -4.32 -16.00 12.79
N LEU A 198 -5.43 -15.67 12.13
CA LEU A 198 -5.78 -14.30 11.74
C LEU A 198 -7.04 -13.83 12.49
N TYR A 199 -6.96 -12.64 13.08
CA TYR A 199 -8.00 -12.10 13.97
C TYR A 199 -8.75 -10.93 13.35
N GLN A 200 -10.06 -10.87 13.59
CA GLN A 200 -10.92 -9.73 13.29
C GLN A 200 -11.75 -9.37 14.54
N PRO A 201 -11.44 -8.26 15.21
CA PRO A 201 -10.50 -7.22 14.79
C PRO A 201 -9.03 -7.63 14.99
N GLY A 202 -8.08 -6.88 14.44
CA GLY A 202 -6.65 -7.14 14.68
C GLY A 202 -6.22 -6.88 16.14
N PRO A 203 -5.05 -7.39 16.58
CA PRO A 203 -4.60 -7.30 17.97
C PRO A 203 -4.60 -5.89 18.59
N ALA A 204 -4.18 -4.87 17.84
CA ALA A 204 -4.14 -3.48 18.31
C ALA A 204 -5.53 -2.87 18.54
N ASP A 205 -6.58 -3.48 18.01
CA ASP A 205 -7.98 -3.07 18.22
C ASP A 205 -8.72 -3.98 19.21
N GLY A 206 -7.98 -4.85 19.93
CA GLY A 206 -8.54 -5.70 20.98
C GLY A 206 -8.89 -7.11 20.55
N GLY A 207 -8.50 -7.52 19.33
CA GLY A 207 -8.64 -8.90 18.88
C GLY A 207 -7.89 -9.90 19.75
N THR A 208 -8.50 -11.06 19.95
CA THR A 208 -7.96 -12.18 20.73
C THR A 208 -8.13 -13.49 19.96
N ALA A 209 -7.64 -14.59 20.53
CA ALA A 209 -7.89 -15.92 19.97
C ALA A 209 -9.38 -16.27 19.81
N ALA A 210 -10.29 -15.62 20.56
CA ALA A 210 -11.73 -15.78 20.39
C ALA A 210 -12.28 -15.09 19.13
N ASP A 211 -11.51 -14.16 18.56
CA ASP A 211 -11.86 -13.34 17.40
C ASP A 211 -11.24 -13.87 16.11
N ARG A 212 -10.72 -15.10 16.14
CA ARG A 212 -10.17 -15.78 14.98
C ARG A 212 -11.20 -15.93 13.87
N ILE A 213 -10.79 -15.56 12.66
CA ILE A 213 -11.63 -15.65 11.47
C ILE A 213 -11.06 -16.52 10.35
N ALA A 214 -9.74 -16.67 10.32
CA ALA A 214 -9.04 -17.37 9.26
C ALA A 214 -7.69 -17.89 9.77
N THR A 215 -7.06 -18.77 8.99
CA THR A 215 -5.65 -19.14 9.15
C THR A 215 -4.86 -18.74 7.91
N LEU A 216 -3.62 -18.29 8.07
CA LEU A 216 -2.75 -17.91 6.96
C LEU A 216 -2.58 -19.10 6.00
N LEU A 217 -2.89 -18.90 4.71
CA LEU A 217 -2.83 -19.95 3.70
C LEU A 217 -1.63 -19.80 2.76
N ARG A 218 -1.40 -18.59 2.25
CA ARG A 218 -0.29 -18.26 1.34
C ARG A 218 0.07 -16.79 1.43
N TYR A 219 1.30 -16.48 1.08
CA TYR A 219 1.76 -15.12 0.84
C TYR A 219 2.85 -15.09 -0.22
N GLN A 220 2.99 -13.95 -0.88
CA GLN A 220 4.16 -13.68 -1.72
C GLN A 220 5.29 -13.17 -0.83
N GLU A 221 6.43 -13.85 -0.84
CA GLU A 221 7.62 -13.42 -0.10
C GLU A 221 8.12 -12.07 -0.63
N ILE A 222 8.38 -11.13 0.29
CA ILE A 222 8.98 -9.83 0.00
C ILE A 222 10.51 -9.91 0.15
N VAL A 223 11.26 -9.61 -0.91
CA VAL A 223 12.72 -9.50 -0.85
C VAL A 223 13.13 -8.12 -0.35
N ILE A 224 13.78 -8.08 0.82
CA ILE A 224 14.15 -6.84 1.55
C ILE A 224 15.66 -6.58 1.44
N ASP A 225 16.17 -6.48 0.21
CA ASP A 225 17.57 -6.14 -0.10
C ASP A 225 17.72 -4.74 -0.74
N GLY A 226 16.60 -4.10 -1.07
CA GLY A 226 16.51 -2.82 -1.75
C GLY A 226 16.97 -2.85 -3.22
N GLN A 227 17.12 -4.02 -3.82
CA GLN A 227 17.68 -4.22 -5.17
C GLN A 227 16.81 -5.15 -6.02
N THR A 228 16.40 -6.27 -5.45
CA THR A 228 15.52 -7.25 -6.09
C THR A 228 14.10 -6.70 -6.09
N PRO A 229 13.46 -6.57 -7.27
CA PRO A 229 12.12 -5.99 -7.33
C PRO A 229 11.06 -6.96 -6.82
N ASN A 230 10.10 -6.42 -6.08
CA ASN A 230 8.88 -7.09 -5.66
C ASN A 230 7.70 -6.55 -6.46
N ARG A 231 6.81 -7.44 -6.92
CA ARG A 231 5.58 -7.05 -7.62
C ARG A 231 4.44 -6.74 -6.67
N VAL A 232 4.33 -7.53 -5.60
CA VAL A 232 3.20 -7.44 -4.68
C VAL A 232 3.64 -7.58 -3.23
N ASP A 233 2.86 -6.98 -2.34
CA ASP A 233 2.87 -7.21 -0.91
C ASP A 233 1.48 -7.77 -0.57
N ALA A 234 1.33 -9.10 -0.60
CA ALA A 234 0.01 -9.71 -0.53
C ALA A 234 0.05 -11.09 0.13
N ALA A 235 -1.04 -11.40 0.83
CA ALA A 235 -1.26 -12.66 1.52
C ALA A 235 -2.75 -12.98 1.63
N VAL A 236 -3.07 -14.27 1.64
CA VAL A 236 -4.42 -14.79 1.83
C VAL A 236 -4.50 -15.70 3.03
N GLY A 237 -5.61 -15.60 3.76
CA GLY A 237 -5.99 -16.53 4.81
C GLY A 237 -7.23 -17.33 4.41
N LEU A 238 -7.27 -18.61 4.79
CA LEU A 238 -8.43 -19.48 4.64
C LEU A 238 -9.46 -19.17 5.73
N MET A 239 -10.66 -18.72 5.35
CA MET A 239 -11.74 -18.44 6.30
C MET A 239 -12.17 -19.71 7.03
N LEU A 240 -12.41 -19.59 8.34
CA LEU A 240 -12.96 -20.67 9.12
C LEU A 240 -14.43 -20.95 8.71
N PRO A 241 -14.86 -22.22 8.59
CA PRO A 241 -16.19 -22.57 8.09
C PRO A 241 -17.36 -21.96 8.88
N GLU A 242 -17.18 -21.72 10.18
CA GLU A 242 -18.18 -21.14 11.07
C GLU A 242 -18.29 -19.61 10.98
N ILE A 243 -17.39 -18.94 10.26
CA ILE A 243 -17.33 -17.48 10.19
C ILE A 243 -18.04 -17.00 8.94
N GLU A 244 -19.18 -16.35 9.15
CA GLU A 244 -19.93 -15.72 8.07
C GLU A 244 -19.19 -14.49 7.53
N SER A 245 -19.07 -14.41 6.20
CA SER A 245 -18.52 -13.27 5.47
C SER A 245 -19.56 -12.68 4.54
N SER A 246 -19.52 -11.36 4.37
CA SER A 246 -20.29 -10.63 3.36
C SER A 246 -19.33 -10.09 2.29
N PRO A 247 -19.50 -10.39 0.99
CA PRO A 247 -18.63 -9.95 -0.11
C PRO A 247 -18.85 -8.47 -0.46
N THR A 248 -18.77 -7.60 0.53
CA THR A 248 -18.93 -6.16 0.40
C THR A 248 -17.81 -5.46 1.15
N ILE A 249 -17.44 -4.29 0.63
CA ILE A 249 -16.49 -3.40 1.27
C ILE A 249 -17.26 -2.31 2.00
N CYS A 250 -16.89 -2.06 3.25
CA CYS A 250 -17.43 -1.00 4.09
C CYS A 250 -17.59 0.32 3.32
N SER A 251 -18.81 0.88 3.31
CA SER A 251 -19.19 2.12 2.61
C SER A 251 -19.06 2.14 1.08
N ILE A 252 -18.50 1.10 0.46
CA ILE A 252 -18.32 0.99 -1.00
C ILE A 252 -19.35 0.03 -1.61
N GLY A 253 -19.64 -1.09 -0.93
CA GLY A 253 -20.56 -2.13 -1.40
C GLY A 253 -19.85 -3.29 -2.09
N ALA A 254 -20.60 -4.02 -2.92
CA ALA A 254 -20.08 -5.14 -3.70
C ALA A 254 -19.17 -4.65 -4.84
N LEU A 255 -18.29 -5.52 -5.31
CA LEU A 255 -17.43 -5.28 -6.46
C LEU A 255 -18.14 -5.70 -7.76
N GLU A 256 -17.89 -4.96 -8.84
CA GLU A 256 -18.40 -5.26 -10.19
C GLU A 256 -17.34 -5.95 -11.07
N GLY A 257 -16.27 -6.47 -10.44
CA GLY A 257 -15.13 -7.13 -11.07
C GLY A 257 -13.79 -6.42 -10.78
N MET A 258 -12.80 -6.65 -11.63
CA MET A 258 -11.45 -6.08 -11.50
C MET A 258 -10.96 -5.40 -12.79
N GLU A 259 -10.10 -4.41 -12.67
CA GLU A 259 -9.46 -3.76 -13.81
C GLU A 259 -8.06 -3.28 -13.45
N ARG A 260 -7.20 -3.11 -14.46
CA ARG A 260 -5.86 -2.56 -14.25
C ARG A 260 -5.97 -1.06 -13.94
N GLY A 261 -5.24 -0.61 -12.93
CA GLY A 261 -5.15 0.82 -12.60
C GLY A 261 -4.35 1.57 -13.65
N VAL A 262 -4.89 2.70 -14.09
CA VAL A 262 -4.28 3.56 -15.11
C VAL A 262 -4.24 5.03 -14.67
N GLU A 263 -3.30 5.80 -15.22
CA GLU A 263 -3.14 7.22 -14.88
C GLU A 263 -4.45 8.00 -15.13
N GLY A 264 -4.83 8.84 -14.16
CA GLY A 264 -6.03 9.67 -14.20
C GLY A 264 -7.30 8.98 -13.71
N MET A 265 -7.26 7.68 -13.40
CA MET A 265 -8.40 6.98 -12.82
C MET A 265 -8.72 7.53 -11.42
N GLU A 266 -9.97 7.95 -11.21
CA GLU A 266 -10.50 8.28 -9.90
C GLU A 266 -10.76 7.00 -9.11
N VAL A 267 -10.22 6.93 -7.90
CA VAL A 267 -10.32 5.77 -7.03
C VAL A 267 -10.81 6.14 -5.65
N ARG A 268 -11.35 5.15 -4.96
CA ARG A 268 -11.81 5.23 -3.58
C ARG A 268 -11.36 3.99 -2.81
N LYS A 269 -11.22 4.13 -1.50
CA LYS A 269 -10.95 3.00 -0.61
C LYS A 269 -11.69 3.15 0.70
N HIS A 270 -11.83 2.06 1.44
CA HIS A 270 -12.18 2.08 2.85
C HIS A 270 -11.10 1.34 3.64
N GLY A 271 -10.48 2.02 4.60
CA GLY A 271 -9.44 1.45 5.46
C GLY A 271 -9.77 1.53 6.94
N ARG A 272 -9.19 0.63 7.74
CA ARG A 272 -9.34 0.57 9.20
C ARG A 272 -9.00 1.89 9.91
N THR A 273 -8.07 2.67 9.38
CA THR A 273 -7.59 3.91 10.00
C THR A 273 -8.29 5.14 9.46
N THR A 274 -8.29 5.37 8.14
CA THR A 274 -8.90 6.59 7.58
C THR A 274 -10.39 6.46 7.29
N GLY A 275 -10.92 5.23 7.22
CA GLY A 275 -12.24 4.98 6.69
C GLY A 275 -12.27 5.23 5.18
N TYR A 276 -13.40 5.77 4.70
CA TYR A 276 -13.58 6.13 3.29
C TYR A 276 -12.69 7.31 2.89
N THR A 277 -11.89 7.13 1.84
CA THR A 277 -11.07 8.17 1.22
C THR A 277 -11.08 8.05 -0.30
N GLU A 278 -10.82 9.17 -0.99
CA GLU A 278 -10.74 9.23 -2.45
C GLU A 278 -9.39 9.78 -2.92
N GLY A 279 -9.02 9.39 -4.14
CA GLY A 279 -7.78 9.82 -4.76
C GLY A 279 -7.80 9.63 -6.28
N VAL A 280 -6.66 9.93 -6.89
CA VAL A 280 -6.43 9.75 -8.33
C VAL A 280 -5.10 9.04 -8.56
N ILE A 281 -5.10 8.07 -9.47
CA ILE A 281 -3.86 7.42 -9.90
C ILE A 281 -3.04 8.43 -10.70
N THR A 282 -1.84 8.75 -10.21
CA THR A 282 -0.91 9.69 -10.82
C THR A 282 0.17 8.98 -11.62
N ASP A 283 0.58 7.79 -11.21
CA ASP A 283 1.54 6.95 -11.92
C ASP A 283 0.97 5.53 -11.97
N GLU A 284 0.91 4.95 -13.17
CA GLU A 284 0.42 3.58 -13.39
C GLU A 284 1.53 2.52 -13.48
N ALA A 285 2.80 2.98 -13.49
CA ALA A 285 4.01 2.17 -13.52
C ALA A 285 5.10 2.79 -12.64
N TYR A 286 4.94 2.69 -11.31
CA TYR A 286 5.77 3.34 -10.29
C TYR A 286 6.72 2.35 -9.61
N ASP A 287 8.02 2.60 -9.67
CA ASP A 287 9.04 1.85 -8.93
C ASP A 287 9.49 2.65 -7.72
N ALA A 288 9.49 2.05 -6.55
CA ALA A 288 9.82 2.75 -5.31
C ALA A 288 10.64 1.91 -4.35
N LEU A 289 11.62 2.55 -3.73
CA LEU A 289 12.24 2.06 -2.51
C LEU A 289 11.29 2.35 -1.35
N VAL A 290 10.84 1.29 -0.68
CA VAL A 290 9.91 1.36 0.45
C VAL A 290 10.64 0.90 1.71
N GLY A 291 10.62 1.72 2.75
CA GLY A 291 11.08 1.30 4.07
C GLY A 291 10.10 0.29 4.68
N MET A 292 10.58 -0.89 5.02
CA MET A 292 9.77 -2.01 5.51
C MET A 292 9.69 -2.07 7.04
N ASP A 293 10.66 -1.46 7.74
CA ASP A 293 10.66 -1.39 9.19
C ASP A 293 11.07 0.02 9.66
N PRO A 294 10.20 0.76 10.36
CA PRO A 294 10.57 2.07 10.95
C PRO A 294 11.69 2.00 12.00
N ALA A 295 11.88 0.83 12.62
CA ALA A 295 12.93 0.58 13.61
C ALA A 295 14.26 0.13 12.98
N ASP A 296 14.23 -0.52 11.82
CA ASP A 296 15.42 -0.87 11.04
C ASP A 296 15.48 -0.13 9.69
N PRO A 297 16.27 0.97 9.60
CA PRO A 297 16.42 1.73 8.37
C PRO A 297 17.20 0.99 7.26
N ASN A 298 17.71 -0.21 7.52
CA ASN A 298 18.28 -1.08 6.48
C ASN A 298 17.24 -1.99 5.83
N ALA A 299 16.09 -2.18 6.47
CA ALA A 299 14.97 -2.94 5.92
C ALA A 299 14.28 -2.11 4.84
N VAL A 300 14.79 -2.20 3.61
CA VAL A 300 14.25 -1.52 2.44
C VAL A 300 13.96 -2.56 1.37
N ALA A 301 12.78 -2.50 0.77
CA ALA A 301 12.41 -3.31 -0.37
C ALA A 301 12.24 -2.42 -1.60
N LEU A 302 12.61 -2.92 -2.78
CA LEU A 302 12.27 -2.29 -4.04
C LEU A 302 10.97 -2.92 -4.54
N PHE A 303 9.96 -2.10 -4.82
CA PHE A 303 8.76 -2.53 -5.51
C PHE A 303 8.74 -1.95 -6.93
N ASP A 304 8.35 -2.75 -7.92
CA ASP A 304 8.24 -2.28 -9.30
C ASP A 304 6.84 -2.45 -9.90
N ASP A 305 6.49 -1.59 -10.85
CA ASP A 305 5.17 -1.55 -11.51
C ASP A 305 3.97 -1.34 -10.56
N GLN A 306 4.13 -0.45 -9.59
CA GLN A 306 3.10 -0.09 -8.62
C GLN A 306 2.21 1.05 -9.13
N LEU A 307 1.08 1.25 -8.45
CA LEU A 307 0.23 2.43 -8.59
C LEU A 307 0.65 3.48 -7.57
N ARG A 308 0.81 4.74 -8.01
CA ARG A 308 0.91 5.89 -7.11
C ARG A 308 -0.38 6.69 -7.11
N ILE A 309 -0.99 6.85 -5.95
CA ILE A 309 -2.31 7.49 -5.78
C ILE A 309 -2.17 8.75 -4.94
N GLU A 310 -2.58 9.90 -5.46
CA GLU A 310 -2.68 11.14 -4.66
C GLU A 310 -4.07 11.31 -4.09
N VAL A 311 -4.14 11.83 -2.87
CA VAL A 311 -5.42 12.15 -2.23
C VAL A 311 -6.12 13.30 -2.94
N THR A 312 -7.45 13.24 -3.05
CA THR A 312 -8.27 14.35 -3.56
C THR A 312 -9.06 15.03 -2.44
N PRO A 313 -9.31 16.35 -2.51
CA PRO A 313 -10.20 17.02 -1.57
C PRO A 313 -11.60 16.38 -1.54
N PRO A 314 -12.29 16.35 -0.38
CA PRO A 314 -11.93 17.02 0.87
C PRO A 314 -11.01 16.20 1.80
N PHE A 315 -10.51 15.05 1.34
CA PHE A 315 -9.69 14.17 2.16
C PHE A 315 -8.26 14.73 2.32
N GLN A 316 -7.66 14.53 3.50
CA GLN A 316 -6.32 15.03 3.81
C GLN A 316 -5.24 13.97 3.59
N ALA A 317 -5.62 12.70 3.67
CA ALA A 317 -4.75 11.55 3.41
C ALA A 317 -5.52 10.52 2.60
N ILE A 318 -4.86 9.91 1.61
CA ILE A 318 -5.43 8.75 0.91
C ILE A 318 -5.40 7.54 1.84
N GLY A 319 -4.33 7.34 2.61
CA GLY A 319 -4.24 6.33 3.64
C GLY A 319 -3.12 6.61 4.65
N LEU A 320 -3.22 5.99 5.82
CA LEU A 320 -2.28 6.11 6.94
C LEU A 320 -1.91 4.73 7.50
N GLY A 321 -1.03 4.69 8.50
CA GLY A 321 -0.70 3.47 9.24
C GLY A 321 -1.96 2.70 9.65
N GLY A 322 -2.04 1.41 9.30
CA GLY A 322 -3.19 0.54 9.54
C GLY A 322 -4.20 0.46 8.38
N ASP A 323 -4.10 1.30 7.35
CA ASP A 323 -4.88 1.13 6.11
C ASP A 323 -4.25 0.13 5.13
N SER A 324 -3.06 -0.38 5.41
CA SER A 324 -2.45 -1.47 4.64
C SER A 324 -3.42 -2.63 4.48
N GLY A 325 -3.58 -3.11 3.25
CA GLY A 325 -4.53 -4.13 2.87
C GLY A 325 -5.90 -3.57 2.46
N SER A 326 -6.10 -2.26 2.51
CA SER A 326 -7.34 -1.67 1.97
C SER A 326 -7.37 -1.76 0.44
N LEU A 327 -8.52 -2.15 -0.09
CA LEU A 327 -8.71 -2.27 -1.53
C LEU A 327 -8.93 -0.89 -2.17
N ILE A 328 -8.17 -0.61 -3.22
CA ILE A 328 -8.37 0.52 -4.11
C ILE A 328 -9.40 0.12 -5.16
N VAL A 329 -10.47 0.89 -5.26
CA VAL A 329 -11.62 0.60 -6.12
C VAL A 329 -11.84 1.76 -7.08
N ASN A 330 -12.11 1.47 -8.36
CA ASN A 330 -12.55 2.48 -9.32
C ASN A 330 -13.81 3.17 -8.79
N ARG A 331 -13.75 4.49 -8.64
CA ARG A 331 -14.81 5.28 -8.00
C ARG A 331 -16.14 5.19 -8.75
N ALA A 332 -16.11 5.14 -10.07
CA ALA A 332 -17.31 5.11 -10.90
C ALA A 332 -17.81 3.68 -11.17
N ALA A 333 -16.90 2.75 -11.46
CA ALA A 333 -17.25 1.41 -11.91
C ALA A 333 -17.35 0.36 -10.79
N ALA A 334 -16.93 0.69 -9.56
CA ALA A 334 -16.88 -0.24 -8.43
C ALA A 334 -16.06 -1.53 -8.71
N ARG A 335 -15.00 -1.41 -9.52
CA ARG A 335 -14.08 -2.52 -9.83
C ARG A 335 -12.82 -2.43 -8.98
N ALA A 336 -12.28 -3.57 -8.55
CA ALA A 336 -11.02 -3.65 -7.83
C ALA A 336 -9.85 -3.24 -8.74
N VAL A 337 -8.99 -2.33 -8.26
CA VAL A 337 -7.91 -1.70 -9.03
C VAL A 337 -6.54 -1.97 -8.43
N GLY A 338 -6.43 -2.00 -7.10
CA GLY A 338 -5.16 -2.31 -6.44
C GLY A 338 -5.28 -2.59 -4.95
N LEU A 339 -4.16 -3.01 -4.37
CA LEU A 339 -4.03 -3.33 -2.95
C LEU A 339 -3.09 -2.32 -2.28
N PHE A 340 -3.61 -1.44 -1.42
CA PHE A 340 -2.84 -0.37 -0.78
C PHE A 340 -1.89 -0.91 0.29
N PHE A 341 -0.61 -0.52 0.28
CA PHE A 341 0.39 -1.07 1.22
C PHE A 341 1.38 -0.06 1.81
N ALA A 342 1.61 1.08 1.14
CA ALA A 342 2.66 2.02 1.55
C ALA A 342 2.31 3.48 1.26
N GLY A 343 3.02 4.39 1.91
CA GLY A 343 2.89 5.84 1.72
C GLY A 343 3.81 6.62 2.68
N PRO A 344 3.90 7.95 2.54
CA PRO A 344 4.58 8.77 3.52
C PRO A 344 3.71 8.94 4.78
N GLU A 345 4.32 9.32 5.90
CA GLU A 345 3.60 9.57 7.17
C GLU A 345 2.45 10.60 7.04
N SER A 346 2.57 11.55 6.11
CA SER A 346 1.53 12.56 5.87
C SER A 346 0.30 12.00 5.14
N GLY A 347 0.40 10.85 4.49
CA GLY A 347 -0.69 10.22 3.73
C GLY A 347 -1.12 10.97 2.48
N VAL A 348 -0.39 12.02 2.03
CA VAL A 348 -0.78 12.84 0.86
C VAL A 348 -0.74 12.07 -0.46
N TYR A 349 0.00 10.96 -0.49
CA TYR A 349 -0.09 9.95 -1.53
C TYR A 349 0.02 8.56 -0.90
N GLY A 350 -0.24 7.52 -1.66
CA GLY A 350 0.12 6.16 -1.29
C GLY A 350 0.43 5.31 -2.50
N ILE A 351 0.87 4.10 -2.20
CA ILE A 351 1.32 3.11 -3.17
C ILE A 351 0.44 1.88 -3.01
N ALA A 352 -0.04 1.37 -4.14
CA ALA A 352 -0.81 0.14 -4.20
C ALA A 352 -0.23 -0.82 -5.24
N ASN A 353 -0.29 -2.12 -4.95
CA ASN A 353 0.00 -3.14 -5.96
C ASN A 353 -1.12 -3.13 -7.02
N GLN A 354 -0.79 -3.43 -8.28
CA GLN A 354 -1.80 -3.67 -9.31
C GLN A 354 -2.64 -4.91 -8.95
N MET A 355 -3.96 -4.81 -9.00
CA MET A 355 -4.82 -5.92 -8.54
C MET A 355 -4.61 -7.20 -9.37
N ASN A 356 -4.37 -7.05 -10.68
CA ASN A 356 -4.07 -8.17 -11.57
C ASN A 356 -2.85 -8.97 -11.10
N ASP A 357 -1.78 -8.28 -10.72
CA ASP A 357 -0.55 -8.92 -10.25
C ASP A 357 -0.75 -9.64 -8.92
N VAL A 358 -1.61 -9.10 -8.04
CA VAL A 358 -1.97 -9.75 -6.76
C VAL A 358 -2.71 -11.05 -6.99
N MET A 359 -3.69 -11.04 -7.90
CA MET A 359 -4.46 -12.23 -8.24
C MET A 359 -3.59 -13.32 -8.87
N GLU A 360 -2.68 -12.94 -9.77
CA GLU A 360 -1.73 -13.86 -10.40
C GLU A 360 -0.72 -14.42 -9.38
N ALA A 361 -0.16 -13.59 -8.51
CA ALA A 361 0.85 -14.01 -7.56
C ALA A 361 0.35 -14.98 -6.47
N LEU A 362 -0.95 -14.94 -6.16
CA LEU A 362 -1.57 -15.77 -5.12
C LEU A 362 -2.49 -16.87 -5.65
N ASP A 363 -2.69 -16.93 -6.97
CA ASP A 363 -3.63 -17.81 -7.64
C ASP A 363 -5.04 -17.67 -7.04
N ILE A 364 -5.63 -16.47 -7.15
CA ILE A 364 -6.95 -16.17 -6.58
C ILE A 364 -7.82 -15.31 -7.52
N GLU A 365 -9.13 -15.31 -7.29
CA GLU A 365 -10.09 -14.41 -7.94
C GLU A 365 -11.08 -13.80 -6.92
N PRO A 366 -11.54 -12.54 -7.09
CA PRO A 366 -12.49 -11.93 -6.16
C PRO A 366 -13.87 -12.58 -6.26
N ILE A 367 -14.58 -12.66 -5.12
CA ILE A 367 -15.98 -13.16 -5.04
C ILE A 367 -16.98 -12.11 -5.51
#